data_AF-A0A0T5Z1R5-F1
#
_entry.id   AF-A0A0T5Z1R5-F1
#
_cell.length_a   1.000
_cell.length_b   1.000
_cell.length_c   1.000
_cell.angle_alpha   90.00
_cell.angle_beta   90.00
_cell.angle_gamma   90.00
#
_symmetry.space_group_name_H-M   'P 1'
#
loop_
_entity.id
_entity.type
_entity.pdbx_description
1 polymer ?
#
loop_
_entity_poly.entity_id
_entity_poly.type
_entity_poly.pdbx_seq_one_letter_code
_entity_poly.pdbx_strand_id
1 'polypeptide(L)'
;MDQDAYRRTYRELNDRFCAFEKSVLSSKCRCTRSSKIHLAEREGVHCESDQFQTICIEFLETLRHHARFALKLNDEAAALPHG
;
A
#
# COMPACT_ATOMS: atom_id res chain seq x y z
N MET A 1 -7.58 -9.54 -18.58
CA MET A 1 -8.26 -9.38 -17.28
C MET A 1 -8.44 -7.89 -17.05
N ASP A 2 -9.69 -7.44 -16.89
CA ASP A 2 -10.01 -6.00 -16.79
C ASP A 2 -9.51 -5.44 -15.44
N GLN A 3 -8.35 -4.76 -15.47
CA GLN A 3 -7.69 -4.23 -14.26
C GLN A 3 -8.56 -3.20 -13.53
N ASP A 4 -9.43 -2.50 -14.26
CA ASP A 4 -10.25 -1.42 -13.69
C ASP A 4 -11.51 -1.98 -13.02
N ALA A 5 -12.05 -3.10 -13.49
CA ALA A 5 -13.07 -3.85 -12.76
C ALA A 5 -12.50 -4.38 -11.42
N TYR A 6 -11.30 -4.95 -11.43
CA TYR A 6 -10.63 -5.41 -10.20
C TYR A 6 -10.38 -4.26 -9.21
N ARG A 7 -9.85 -3.12 -9.67
CA ARG A 7 -9.57 -1.98 -8.80
C ARG A 7 -10.83 -1.41 -8.13
N ARG A 8 -11.96 -1.40 -8.84
CA ARG A 8 -13.26 -0.97 -8.30
C ARG A 8 -13.75 -1.93 -7.22
N THR A 9 -13.85 -3.21 -7.54
CA THR A 9 -14.29 -4.25 -6.59
C THR A 9 -13.36 -4.36 -5.38
N TYR A 10 -12.05 -4.19 -5.59
CA TYR A 10 -11.08 -4.16 -4.50
C TYR A 10 -11.29 -2.96 -3.57
N ARG A 11 -11.53 -1.76 -4.12
CA ARG A 11 -11.81 -0.56 -3.30
C ARG A 11 -13.15 -0.65 -2.59
N GLU A 12 -14.16 -1.25 -3.22
CA GLU A 12 -15.48 -1.47 -2.63
C GLU A 12 -15.48 -2.52 -1.51
N LEU A 13 -14.58 -3.51 -1.57
CA LEU A 13 -14.50 -4.57 -0.57
C LEU A 13 -13.43 -4.31 0.51
N ASN A 14 -12.49 -3.40 0.25
CA ASN A 14 -11.40 -3.09 1.16
C ASN A 14 -11.40 -1.59 1.50
N ASP A 15 -12.30 -1.22 2.41
CA ASP A 15 -12.43 0.15 2.91
C ASP A 15 -11.14 0.64 3.59
N ARG A 16 -10.31 -0.28 4.11
CA ARG A 16 -9.07 0.02 4.84
C ARG A 16 -7.90 -0.79 4.31
N PHE A 17 -7.46 -0.49 3.09
CA PHE A 17 -6.30 -1.18 2.52
C PHE A 17 -5.01 -0.90 3.31
N CYS A 18 -4.14 -1.90 3.41
CA CYS A 18 -2.83 -1.71 4.03
C CYS A 18 -1.87 -0.96 3.09
N ALA A 19 -1.31 0.15 3.53
CA ALA A 19 -0.29 0.91 2.77
C ALA A 19 0.95 0.07 2.40
N PHE A 20 1.23 -0.99 3.18
CA PHE A 20 2.34 -1.92 2.96
C PHE A 20 1.91 -3.24 2.33
N GLU A 21 0.73 -3.31 1.70
CA GLU A 21 0.17 -4.53 1.09
C GLU A 21 1.21 -5.30 0.26
N LYS A 22 1.87 -4.62 -0.70
CA LYS A 22 2.89 -5.26 -1.55
C LYS A 22 3.98 -5.94 -0.74
N SER A 23 4.45 -5.31 0.33
CA SER A 23 5.50 -5.82 1.21
C SER A 23 5.02 -6.99 2.09
N VAL A 24 3.76 -6.95 2.53
CA VAL A 24 3.14 -8.05 3.29
C VAL A 24 2.92 -9.27 2.39
N LEU A 25 2.37 -9.09 1.19
CA LEU A 25 2.12 -10.17 0.23
C LEU A 25 3.43 -10.80 -0.28
N SER A 26 4.48 -10.00 -0.48
CA SER A 26 5.82 -10.50 -0.86
C SER A 26 6.65 -11.02 0.31
N SER A 27 6.05 -11.15 1.51
CA SER A 27 6.72 -11.62 2.74
C SER A 27 7.98 -10.83 3.12
N LYS A 28 8.06 -9.56 2.72
CA LYS A 28 9.16 -8.63 3.05
C LYS A 28 8.94 -7.90 4.38
N CYS A 29 7.69 -7.82 4.84
CA CYS A 29 7.37 -7.34 6.18
C CYS A 29 6.22 -8.16 6.79
N ARG A 30 6.02 -8.01 8.10
CA ARG A 30 4.86 -8.54 8.81
C ARG A 30 4.18 -7.38 9.54
N CYS A 31 2.87 -7.27 9.40
CA CYS A 31 2.04 -6.37 10.18
C CYS A 31 1.14 -7.19 11.09
N THR A 32 1.11 -6.87 12.38
CA THR A 32 0.27 -7.56 13.39
C THR A 32 -1.17 -7.05 13.42
N ARG A 33 -1.45 -5.96 12.69
CA ARG A 33 -2.77 -5.29 12.59
C ARG A 33 -3.33 -5.38 11.17
N SER A 34 -3.00 -6.45 10.45
CA SER A 34 -3.45 -6.67 9.09
C SER A 34 -3.99 -8.07 8.90
N SER A 35 -5.09 -8.17 8.17
CA SER A 35 -5.68 -9.44 7.75
C SER A 35 -5.57 -9.59 6.24
N LYS A 36 -5.38 -10.83 5.77
CA LYS A 36 -5.42 -11.14 4.34
C LYS A 36 -6.86 -11.33 3.90
N ILE A 37 -7.21 -10.74 2.77
CA ILE A 37 -8.50 -10.94 2.10
C ILE A 37 -8.26 -11.61 0.76
N HIS A 38 -9.13 -12.54 0.38
CA HIS A 38 -9.03 -13.25 -0.90
C HIS A 38 -10.13 -12.75 -1.82
N LEU A 39 -9.75 -12.05 -2.89
CA LEU A 39 -10.63 -11.60 -3.96
C LEU A 39 -10.41 -12.49 -5.19
N ALA A 40 -11.16 -13.58 -5.25
CA ALA A 40 -11.01 -14.61 -6.28
C ALA A 40 -9.56 -15.11 -6.38
N GLU A 41 -8.86 -14.79 -7.47
CA GLU A 41 -7.47 -15.22 -7.72
C GLU A 41 -6.41 -14.31 -7.09
N ARG A 42 -6.82 -13.23 -6.41
CA ARG A 42 -5.90 -12.21 -5.88
C ARG A 42 -6.00 -12.10 -4.37
N GLU A 43 -4.86 -11.90 -3.74
CA GLU A 43 -4.77 -11.58 -2.32
C GLU A 43 -4.72 -10.05 -2.13
N GLY A 44 -5.49 -9.56 -1.18
CA GLY A 44 -5.41 -8.21 -0.66
C GLY A 44 -5.03 -8.22 0.82
N VAL A 45 -4.65 -7.07 1.36
CA VAL A 45 -4.35 -6.89 2.78
C VAL A 45 -5.20 -5.75 3.33
N HIS A 46 -6.07 -6.08 4.29
CA HIS A 46 -6.90 -5.14 5.02
C HIS A 46 -6.20 -4.76 6.33
N CYS A 47 -6.29 -3.49 6.71
CA CYS A 47 -5.86 -3.00 8.01
C CYS A 47 -7.01 -3.04 9.01
N GLU A 48 -6.76 -3.57 10.19
CA GLU A 48 -7.78 -3.77 11.22
C GLU A 48 -8.08 -2.49 12.03
N SER A 49 -7.31 -1.41 11.83
CA SER A 49 -7.42 -0.17 12.60
C SER A 49 -7.18 1.07 11.73
N ASP A 50 -8.15 1.98 11.73
CA ASP A 50 -8.07 3.26 11.05
C ASP A 50 -6.88 4.09 11.52
N GLN A 51 -6.68 4.17 12.84
CA GLN A 51 -5.59 4.95 13.42
C GLN A 51 -4.22 4.46 12.94
N PHE A 52 -4.01 3.15 12.94
CA PHE A 52 -2.73 2.59 12.47
C PHE A 52 -2.58 2.72 10.95
N GLN A 53 -3.67 2.60 10.20
CA GLN A 53 -3.64 2.81 8.76
C GLN A 53 -3.18 4.24 8.43
N THR A 54 -3.75 5.27 9.07
CA THR A 54 -3.35 6.67 8.89
C THR A 54 -1.86 6.86 9.20
N ILE A 55 -1.39 6.36 10.35
CA ILE A 55 0.03 6.44 10.74
C ILE A 55 0.93 5.75 9.70
N CYS A 56 0.54 4.57 9.21
CA CYS A 56 1.30 3.85 8.19
C CYS A 56 1.39 4.62 6.87
N ILE A 57 0.31 5.28 6.46
CA ILE A 57 0.25 6.10 5.24
C ILE A 57 1.17 7.32 5.42
N GLU A 58 1.03 8.08 6.50
CA GLU A 58 1.85 9.25 6.80
C GLU A 58 3.34 8.91 6.88
N PHE A 59 3.67 7.79 7.52
CA PHE A 59 5.03 7.30 7.60
C PHE A 59 5.59 6.94 6.22
N LEU A 60 4.81 6.25 5.39
CA LEU A 60 5.21 5.88 4.04
C LEU A 60 5.44 7.12 3.16
N GLU A 61 4.57 8.12 3.24
CA GLU A 61 4.72 9.38 2.53
C GLU A 61 5.97 10.15 2.96
N THR A 62 6.19 10.26 4.27
CA THR A 62 7.38 10.87 4.85
C THR A 62 8.66 10.16 4.40
N LEU A 63 8.66 8.82 4.44
CA LEU A 63 9.79 8.02 3.98
C LEU A 63 10.07 8.25 2.49
N ARG A 64 9.03 8.28 1.65
CA ARG A 64 9.15 8.55 0.21
C ARG A 64 9.64 9.98 -0.05
N HIS A 65 9.20 10.95 0.72
CA HIS A 65 9.66 12.34 0.62
C HIS A 65 11.17 12.41 0.88
N HIS A 66 11.64 11.87 2.01
CA HIS A 66 13.08 11.90 2.33
C HIS A 66 13.92 10.98 1.43
N ALA A 67 13.39 9.86 0.97
CA ALA A 67 14.10 8.97 0.05
C ALA A 67 14.44 9.63 -1.29
N ARG A 68 13.63 10.60 -1.77
CA ARG A 68 13.93 11.34 -3.01
C ARG A 68 15.28 12.06 -2.93
N PHE A 69 15.58 12.68 -1.78
CA PHE A 69 16.87 13.30 -1.55
C PHE A 69 18.02 12.28 -1.66
N ALA A 70 17.89 11.15 -0.97
CA ALA A 70 18.90 10.08 -1.03
C ALA A 70 19.09 9.51 -2.45
N LEU A 71 18.00 9.46 -3.23
CA LEU A 71 17.98 8.98 -4.61
C LEU A 71 18.33 10.06 -5.65
N LYS A 72 18.62 11.29 -5.23
CA LYS A 72 18.89 12.44 -6.12
C LYS A 72 17.76 12.70 -7.14
N LEU A 73 16.52 12.44 -6.74
CA LEU A 73 15.34 12.73 -7.53
C LEU A 73 14.88 14.15 -7.21
N ASN A 74 15.13 15.08 -8.13
CA ASN A 74 14.84 16.51 -7.94
C ASN A 74 13.40 16.91 -8.31
N ASP A 75 12.64 15.99 -8.91
CA ASP A 75 11.23 16.22 -9.26
C ASP A 75 10.34 15.66 -8.14
N GLU A 76 9.68 16.56 -7.41
CA GLU A 76 8.78 16.20 -6.32
C GLU A 76 7.54 15.43 -6.81
N ALA A 77 7.08 15.72 -8.04
CA ALA A 77 5.89 15.14 -8.64
C ALA A 77 6.16 13.86 -9.43
N ALA A 78 7.42 13.57 -9.76
CA ALA A 78 7.77 12.33 -10.45
C ALA A 78 7.44 11.10 -9.58
N ALA A 79 6.75 10.14 -10.20
CA ALA A 79 6.53 8.84 -9.60
C ALA A 79 7.90 8.19 -9.30
N LEU A 80 8.04 7.60 -8.11
CA LEU A 80 9.25 6.84 -7.80
C LEU A 80 9.38 5.70 -8.81
N PRO A 81 10.57 5.51 -9.43
CA PRO A 81 10.74 4.55 -10.52
C PRO A 81 10.51 3.09 -10.12
N HIS A 82 10.32 2.79 -8.83
CA HIS A 82 10.10 1.46 -8.26
C HIS A 82 9.03 1.45 -7.14
N GLY A 83 8.04 2.36 -7.20
CA GLY A 83 6.93 2.49 -6.23
C GLY A 83 5.82 1.43 -6.31
#